data_AF-A0A069APJ3-F1
#
_entry.id   AF-A0A069APJ3-F1
#
_cell.length_a   1.000
_cell.length_b   1.000
_cell.length_c   1.000
_cell.angle_alpha   90.00
_cell.angle_beta   90.00
_cell.angle_gamma   90.00
#
_symmetry.space_group_name_H-M   'P 1'
#
loop_
_entity.id
_entity.type
_entity.pdbx_description
1 polymer ?
#
loop_
_entity_poly.entity_id
_entity_poly.type
_entity_poly.pdbx_seq_one_letter_code
_entity_poly.pdbx_strand_id
1 'polypeptide(L)'
;MILGVIAIILATVIFFLVNSMLDITYFGCGAIGTLWFGCFVIAYIILTSLGGIFIGLLKWIVIGAVILGIIGLIAGSTNKAE
;
A
#
# COMPACT_ATOMS: atom_id res chain seq x y z
N MET A 1 -3.36 5.49 11.56
CA MET A 1 -3.66 6.93 11.39
C MET A 1 -2.99 7.52 10.16
N ILE A 2 -1.67 7.38 9.97
CA ILE A 2 -0.94 8.00 8.83
C ILE A 2 -1.48 7.58 7.45
N LEU A 3 -1.83 6.30 7.26
CA LEU A 3 -2.35 5.78 5.99
C LEU A 3 -3.70 6.41 5.59
N GLY A 4 -4.55 6.67 6.57
CA GLY A 4 -5.83 7.36 6.36
C GLY A 4 -5.64 8.81 5.94
N VAL A 5 -4.67 9.50 6.53
CA VAL A 5 -4.33 10.89 6.15
C VAL A 5 -3.82 10.95 4.71
N ILE A 6 -2.94 10.02 4.31
CA ILE A 6 -2.43 9.93 2.94
C ILE A 6 -3.58 9.61 1.96
N ALA A 7 -4.48 8.70 2.33
CA ALA A 7 -5.65 8.37 1.52
C ALA A 7 -6.59 9.57 1.32
N ILE A 8 -6.83 10.39 2.35
CA ILE A 8 -7.65 11.62 2.23
C ILE A 8 -7.02 12.62 1.25
N ILE A 9 -5.71 12.84 1.33
CA ILE A 9 -5.00 13.77 0.45
C ILE A 9 -5.07 13.27 -1.00
N LEU A 10 -4.78 11.99 -1.23
CA LEU A 10 -4.85 11.39 -2.57
C LEU A 10 -6.27 11.44 -3.14
N ALA A 11 -7.28 11.09 -2.34
CA ALA A 11 -8.67 11.11 -2.76
C ALA A 11 -9.13 12.51 -3.16
N THR A 12 -8.67 13.53 -2.43
CA THR A 12 -8.99 14.93 -2.72
C THR A 12 -8.36 15.38 -4.04
N VAL A 13 -7.10 15.01 -4.30
CA VAL A 13 -6.43 15.31 -5.58
C VAL A 13 -7.12 14.62 -6.75
N ILE A 14 -7.43 13.32 -6.61
CA ILE A 14 -8.15 12.54 -7.64
C ILE A 14 -9.54 13.13 -7.88
N PHE A 15 -10.24 13.53 -6.82
CA PHE A 15 -11.53 14.18 -6.92
C PHE A 15 -11.48 15.48 -7.72
N PHE A 16 -10.51 16.36 -7.47
CA PHE A 16 -10.34 17.58 -8.26
C PHE A 16 -10.04 17.29 -9.74
N LEU A 17 -9.25 16.25 -10.02
CA LEU A 17 -8.93 15.84 -11.38
C LEU A 17 -10.17 15.31 -12.12
N VAL A 18 -10.96 14.46 -11.47
CA VAL A 18 -12.22 13.92 -12.01
C VAL A 18 -13.25 15.02 -12.17
N ASN A 19 -13.39 15.92 -11.20
CA ASN A 19 -14.29 17.06 -11.28
C ASN A 19 -13.94 18.00 -12.46
N SER A 20 -12.65 18.22 -12.72
CA SER A 20 -12.20 19.05 -13.85
C SER A 20 -12.43 18.42 -15.22
N MET A 21 -12.66 17.10 -15.30
CA MET A 21 -12.92 16.38 -16.55
C MET A 21 -14.42 16.18 -16.81
N LEU A 22 -15.25 16.18 -15.76
CA LEU A 22 -16.66 15.80 -15.81
C LEU A 22 -17.62 16.93 -15.41
N ASP A 23 -17.12 18.14 -15.08
CA ASP A 23 -17.89 19.33 -14.71
C ASP A 23 -18.97 19.08 -13.63
N ILE A 24 -18.65 18.18 -12.69
CA ILE A 24 -19.59 17.63 -11.70
C ILE A 24 -20.06 18.69 -10.69
N THR A 25 -19.32 19.77 -10.53
CA THR A 25 -19.69 20.93 -9.72
C THR A 25 -21.08 21.50 -10.05
N TYR A 26 -21.63 21.20 -11.22
CA TYR A 26 -22.99 21.59 -11.63
C TYR A 26 -24.11 20.76 -10.99
N PHE A 27 -23.83 19.54 -10.51
CA PHE A 27 -24.82 18.62 -9.93
C PHE A 27 -25.12 18.85 -8.43
N GLY A 28 -24.49 19.87 -7.82
CA GLY A 28 -24.73 20.26 -6.43
C GLY A 28 -23.93 19.48 -5.39
N CYS A 29 -24.05 19.88 -4.12
CA CYS A 29 -23.20 19.43 -3.01
C CYS A 29 -23.29 17.92 -2.73
N GLY A 30 -24.44 17.30 -3.01
CA GLY A 30 -24.65 15.86 -2.83
C GLY A 30 -23.81 15.01 -3.80
N ALA A 31 -23.79 15.35 -5.09
CA ALA A 31 -23.01 14.63 -6.09
C ALA A 31 -21.49 14.75 -5.80
N ILE A 32 -21.03 15.96 -5.51
CA ILE A 32 -19.65 16.27 -5.09
C ILE A 32 -19.23 15.39 -3.90
N GLY A 33 -20.05 15.32 -2.86
CA GLY A 33 -19.76 14.51 -1.67
C GLY A 33 -19.68 13.01 -1.95
N THR A 34 -20.60 12.47 -2.75
CA THR A 34 -20.61 11.03 -3.07
C THR A 34 -19.40 10.61 -3.93
N LEU A 35 -18.98 11.44 -4.88
CA LEU A 35 -17.82 11.18 -5.71
C LEU A 35 -16.50 11.29 -4.96
N TRP A 36 -16.38 12.29 -4.07
CA TRP A 36 -15.23 12.41 -3.19
C TRP A 36 -15.12 11.21 -2.24
N PHE A 37 -16.24 10.78 -1.65
CA PHE A 37 -16.27 9.60 -0.79
C PHE A 37 -15.93 8.31 -1.55
N GLY A 38 -16.43 8.17 -2.78
CA GLY A 38 -16.06 7.06 -3.67
C GLY A 38 -14.56 7.02 -3.96
N CYS A 39 -13.96 8.17 -4.29
CA CYS A 39 -12.51 8.29 -4.49
C CYS A 39 -11.72 7.94 -3.22
N PHE A 40 -12.21 8.33 -2.05
CA PHE A 40 -11.59 8.00 -0.77
C PHE A 40 -11.60 6.51 -0.48
N VAL A 41 -12.74 5.84 -0.67
CA VAL A 41 -12.86 4.39 -0.46
C VAL A 41 -11.91 3.63 -1.39
N ILE A 42 -11.88 3.98 -2.67
CA ILE A 42 -11.01 3.32 -3.66
C ILE A 42 -9.52 3.53 -3.32
N ALA A 43 -9.11 4.77 -3.05
CA ALA A 43 -7.72 5.08 -2.69
C ALA A 43 -7.29 4.35 -1.41
N TYR A 44 -8.17 4.27 -0.42
CA TYR A 44 -7.90 3.58 0.84
C TYR A 44 -7.74 2.06 0.64
N ILE A 45 -8.59 1.43 -0.18
CA ILE A 45 -8.49 0.01 -0.50
C ILE A 45 -7.17 -0.30 -1.22
N ILE A 46 -6.78 0.53 -2.20
CA ILE A 46 -5.52 0.35 -2.95
C ILE A 46 -4.31 0.50 -2.03
N LEU A 47 -4.28 1.51 -1.16
CA LEU A 47 -3.17 1.72 -0.22
C LEU A 47 -3.08 0.59 0.81
N THR A 48 -4.22 0.08 1.26
CA THR A 48 -4.28 -1.04 2.20
C THR A 48 -3.81 -2.35 1.55
N SER A 49 -4.20 -2.61 0.30
CA SER A 49 -3.78 -3.80 -0.42
C SER A 49 -2.28 -3.76 -0.78
N LEU A 50 -1.75 -2.62 -1.21
CA LEU A 50 -0.31 -2.42 -1.41
C LEU A 50 0.49 -2.59 -0.11
N GLY A 51 0.00 -2.04 1.00
CA GLY A 51 0.61 -2.21 2.32
C GLY A 51 0.68 -3.67 2.75
N GLY A 52 -0.38 -4.45 2.48
CA GLY A 52 -0.42 -5.88 2.73
C GLY A 52 0.56 -6.69 1.89
N ILE A 53 0.71 -6.34 0.60
CA ILE A 53 1.66 -6.98 -0.31
C ILE A 53 3.11 -6.73 0.14
N PHE A 54 3.46 -5.49 0.50
CA PHE A 54 4.82 -5.15 0.95
C PHE A 54 5.20 -5.87 2.24
N ILE A 55 4.30 -5.94 3.23
CA ILE A 55 4.53 -6.69 4.47
C ILE A 55 4.61 -8.19 4.22
N GLY A 56 3.77 -8.71 3.32
CA GLY A 56 3.83 -10.10 2.88
C GLY A 56 5.17 -10.44 2.26
N LEU A 57 5.65 -9.63 1.31
CA LEU A 57 6.93 -9.82 0.62
C LEU A 57 8.12 -9.73 1.59
N LEU A 58 8.08 -8.77 2.52
CA LEU A 58 9.12 -8.60 3.55
C LEU A 58 9.22 -9.83 4.45
N LYS A 59 8.10 -10.44 4.84
CA LYS A 59 8.08 -11.68 5.62
C LYS A 59 8.78 -12.83 4.89
N TRP A 60 8.56 -12.99 3.58
CA TRP A 60 9.23 -14.02 2.78
C TRP A 60 10.74 -13.77 2.65
N ILE A 61 11.16 -12.50 2.50
CA ILE A 61 12.58 -12.12 2.49
C ILE A 61 13.26 -12.45 3.83
N VAL A 62 12.62 -12.15 4.96
CA VAL A 62 13.15 -12.46 6.30
C VAL A 62 13.30 -13.97 6.49
N ILE A 63 12.30 -14.76 6.09
CA ILE A 63 12.36 -16.23 6.16
C ILE A 63 13.50 -16.78 5.30
N GLY A 64 13.66 -16.28 4.07
CA GLY A 64 14.75 -16.68 3.18
C GLY A 64 16.15 -16.34 3.76
N ALA A 65 16.29 -15.17 4.37
CA ALA A 65 17.53 -14.75 5.02
C ALA A 65 17.91 -15.63 6.22
N VAL A 66 16.92 -16.04 7.04
CA VAL A 66 17.14 -16.95 8.17
C VAL A 66 17.62 -18.32 7.69
N ILE A 67 17.00 -18.87 6.64
CA ILE A 67 17.38 -20.17 6.07
C ILE A 67 18.81 -20.12 5.51
N LEU A 68 19.15 -19.09 4.74
CA LEU A 68 20.52 -18.90 4.24
C LEU A 68 21.54 -18.76 5.39
N GLY A 69 21.17 -18.04 6.46
CA GLY A 69 22.02 -17.89 7.64
C GLY A 69 22.31 -19.21 8.34
N ILE A 70 21.30 -20.08 8.48
CA ILE A 70 21.47 -21.42 9.08
C ILE A 70 22.35 -22.30 8.19
N ILE A 71 22.15 -22.29 6.86
CA ILE A 71 22.99 -23.05 5.92
C ILE A 71 24.44 -22.55 5.98
N GLY A 72 24.65 -21.23 6.05
CA GLY A 72 25.99 -20.64 6.20
C GLY A 72 26.68 -21.02 7.50
N LEU A 73 25.94 -21.10 8.62
CA LEU A 73 26.45 -21.55 9.91
C LEU A 73 26.85 -23.03 9.88
N ILE A 74 26.01 -23.88 9.28
CA ILE A 74 26.31 -25.31 9.15
C ILE A 74 27.52 -25.51 8.25
N ALA A 75 27.56 -24.89 7.07
CA ALA A 75 28.69 -24.97 6.15
C ALA A 75 30.00 -24.45 6.79
N GLY A 76 29.94 -23.36 7.55
CA GLY A 76 31.10 -22.84 8.29
C GLY A 76 31.60 -23.76 9.40
N SER A 77 30.73 -24.60 9.96
CA SER A 77 31.11 -25.63 10.95
C SER A 77 31.77 -26.85 10.31
N THR A 78 31.34 -27.25 9.10
CA THR A 78 31.91 -28.40 8.38
C THR A 78 33.33 -28.13 7.88
N ASN A 79 33.64 -26.89 7.45
CA ASN A 79 34.97 -26.49 6.98
C ASN A 79 36.04 -26.40 8.08
N LYS A 80 35.66 -26.53 9.37
CA LYS A 80 36.62 -26.55 10.50
C LYS A 80 36.91 -27.95 11.03
N ALA A 81 36.35 -28.99 10.40
CA ALA A 81 36.50 -30.38 10.79
C ALA A 81 37.45 -31.19 9.87
N GLU A 82 38.05 -30.54 8.85
CA GLU A 82 39.19 -31.05 8.07
C GLU A 82 40.50 -30.37 8.50
#